data_AF-A0A6A6BY01-F1
#
_entry.id   AF-A0A6A6BY01-F1
#
_cell.length_a   1.000
_cell.length_b   1.000
_cell.length_c   1.000
_cell.angle_alpha   90.00
_cell.angle_beta   90.00
_cell.angle_gamma   90.00
#
_symmetry.space_group_name_H-M   'P 1'
#
loop_
_entity.id
_entity.type
_entity.pdbx_description
1 polymer ?
#
loop_
_entity_poly.entity_id
_entity_poly.type
_entity_poly.pdbx_seq_one_letter_code
_entity_poly.pdbx_strand_id
1 'polypeptide(L)'
;MNLAANRTIDLVLRALQVLLTIVVIGTGAYAISEYQGHTVHKTYWFGSFDEYEGVPAAWTFLMFCAGWTILGVIFLLIVGRSSADGKWIGYTCAGVEAVAMLSWLAGFIATAVNLGSTTCPAEEHHCGSIAAATAVGAVEWLLFVYTTYTVVMAIFYRPRGGKTSRRRTSRSQTSMPNSSIPMTSKA
;
A
#
# COMPACT_ATOMS: atom_id res chain seq x y z
N MET A 1 -9.21 13.82 -18.00
CA MET A 1 -8.18 13.48 -16.99
C MET A 1 -6.90 13.11 -17.72
N ASN A 2 -5.78 13.80 -17.46
CA ASN A 2 -4.50 13.50 -18.10
C ASN A 2 -3.90 12.22 -17.49
N LEU A 3 -3.66 11.21 -18.33
CA LEU A 3 -3.10 9.92 -17.90
C LEU A 3 -1.73 10.09 -17.19
N ALA A 4 -0.94 11.08 -17.61
CA ALA A 4 0.32 11.44 -16.98
C ALA A 4 0.13 11.98 -15.55
N ALA A 5 -0.89 12.82 -15.31
CA ALA A 5 -1.16 13.37 -13.99
C ALA A 5 -1.57 12.30 -12.98
N ASN A 6 -2.36 11.30 -13.40
CA ASN A 6 -2.78 10.21 -12.53
C ASN A 6 -1.61 9.31 -12.09
N ARG A 7 -0.65 9.07 -12.99
CA ARG A 7 0.56 8.31 -12.67
C ARG A 7 1.45 9.06 -11.67
N THR A 8 1.58 10.38 -11.81
CA THR A 8 2.35 11.19 -10.87
C THR A 8 1.72 11.15 -9.47
N ILE A 9 0.39 11.25 -9.38
CA ILE A 9 -0.32 11.19 -8.10
C ILE A 9 -0.09 9.84 -7.39
N ASP A 10 -0.22 8.72 -8.11
CA ASP A 10 0.05 7.39 -7.56
C ASP A 10 1.49 7.30 -7.02
N LEU A 11 2.49 7.72 -7.80
CA LEU A 11 3.89 7.70 -7.36
C LEU A 11 4.15 8.58 -6.12
N VAL A 12 3.51 9.74 -6.03
CA VAL A 12 3.62 10.62 -4.85
C VAL A 12 3.01 9.96 -3.62
N LEU A 13 1.86 9.30 -3.75
CA LEU A 13 1.22 8.57 -2.65
C LEU A 13 2.11 7.42 -2.17
N ARG A 14 2.73 6.66 -3.09
CA ARG A 14 3.69 5.60 -2.75
C ARG A 14 4.92 6.15 -2.03
N ALA A 15 5.46 7.26 -2.50
CA ALA A 15 6.60 7.90 -1.87
C ALA A 15 6.25 8.35 -0.44
N LEU A 16 5.05 8.90 -0.24
CA LEU A 16 4.59 9.32 1.07
C LEU A 16 4.40 8.13 2.02
N GLN A 17 3.82 7.02 1.55
CA GLN A 17 3.71 5.76 2.30
C GLN A 17 5.07 5.27 2.79
N VAL A 18 6.07 5.25 1.89
CA VAL A 18 7.45 4.83 2.23
C VAL A 18 8.09 5.79 3.25
N LEU A 19 7.90 7.09 3.11
CA LEU A 19 8.46 8.07 4.03
C LEU A 19 7.86 7.93 5.43
N LEU A 20 6.54 7.83 5.54
CA LEU A 20 5.83 7.67 6.81
C LEU A 20 6.22 6.35 7.48
N THR A 21 6.39 5.27 6.72
CA THR A 21 6.86 3.99 7.24
C THR A 21 8.30 4.03 7.75
N ILE A 22 9.21 4.73 7.07
CA ILE A 22 10.57 4.97 7.59
C ILE A 22 10.52 5.73 8.92
N VAL A 23 9.65 6.73 9.04
CA VAL A 23 9.45 7.48 10.29
C VAL A 23 8.93 6.56 11.40
N VAL A 24 7.94 5.70 11.12
CA VAL A 24 7.41 4.72 12.10
C VAL A 24 8.51 3.74 12.54
N ILE A 25 9.31 3.22 11.60
CA ILE A 25 10.43 2.32 11.91
C ILE A 25 11.46 3.04 12.79
N GLY A 26 11.84 4.27 12.43
CA GLY A 26 12.84 5.03 13.20
C GLY A 26 12.35 5.36 14.61
N THR A 27 11.13 5.87 14.74
CA THR A 27 10.56 6.28 16.03
C THR A 27 10.28 5.10 16.94
N GLY A 28 9.75 4.00 16.42
CA GLY A 28 9.51 2.83 17.26
C GLY A 28 10.76 1.99 17.52
N ALA A 29 11.76 1.94 16.62
CA ALA A 29 13.06 1.34 16.93
C ALA A 29 13.78 2.11 18.04
N TYR A 30 13.70 3.45 18.01
CA TYR A 30 14.19 4.29 19.09
C TYR A 30 13.46 4.00 20.40
N ALA A 31 12.12 3.95 20.38
CA ALA A 31 11.32 3.61 21.56
C ALA A 31 11.71 2.25 22.16
N ILE A 32 11.89 1.22 21.32
CA ILE A 32 12.32 -0.11 21.76
C ILE A 32 13.73 -0.07 22.36
N SER A 33 14.64 0.73 21.79
CA SER A 33 16.01 0.84 22.31
C SER A 33 16.09 1.55 23.67
N GLU A 34 15.17 2.47 23.92
CA GLU A 34 15.06 3.18 25.19
C GLU A 34 14.33 2.34 26.25
N TYR A 35 13.36 1.52 25.82
CA TYR A 35 12.61 0.62 26.69
C TYR A 35 13.45 -0.61 27.10
N GLN A 36 14.32 -0.41 28.09
CA GLN A 36 14.98 -1.51 28.79
C GLN A 36 13.91 -2.23 29.62
N GLY A 37 13.60 -3.48 29.27
CA GLY A 37 12.61 -4.28 29.99
C GLY A 37 12.87 -4.27 31.50
N HIS A 38 11.82 -4.14 32.29
CA HIS A 38 11.92 -3.97 33.73
C HIS A 38 11.07 -5.00 34.45
N THR A 39 11.53 -5.43 35.63
CA THR A 39 10.78 -6.30 36.51
C THR A 39 9.75 -5.48 37.28
N VAL A 40 8.48 -5.84 37.15
CA VAL A 40 7.38 -5.24 37.90
C VAL A 40 6.96 -6.18 39.01
N HIS A 41 6.95 -5.67 40.24
CA HIS A 41 6.43 -6.42 41.38
C HIS A 41 4.90 -6.37 41.35
N LYS A 42 4.25 -7.51 41.12
CA LYS A 42 2.79 -7.62 41.09
C LYS A 42 2.32 -8.34 42.34
N THR A 43 1.49 -7.67 43.14
CA THR A 43 0.89 -8.25 44.35
C THR A 43 -0.50 -8.76 44.03
N TYR A 44 -0.69 -10.07 44.18
CA TYR A 44 -1.98 -10.73 44.04
C TYR A 44 -2.48 -11.23 45.40
N TRP A 45 -3.76 -11.62 45.48
CA TRP A 45 -4.39 -12.09 46.72
C TRP A 45 -3.77 -13.39 47.28
N PHE A 46 -3.01 -14.12 46.47
CA PHE A 46 -2.36 -15.40 46.83
C PHE A 46 -0.83 -15.29 46.97
N GLY A 47 -0.26 -14.09 46.86
CA GLY A 47 1.17 -13.85 46.96
C GLY A 47 1.66 -12.79 45.97
N SER A 48 2.86 -12.30 46.22
CA SER A 48 3.54 -11.35 45.34
C SER A 48 4.67 -12.04 44.59
N PHE A 49 4.83 -11.70 43.32
CA PHE A 49 5.91 -12.20 42.48
C PHE A 49 6.40 -11.11 41.52
N ASP A 50 7.68 -11.21 41.17
CA ASP A 50 8.32 -10.35 40.19
C ASP A 50 8.05 -10.88 38.79
N GLU A 51 7.36 -10.10 37.96
CA GLU A 51 7.10 -10.42 36.56
C GLU A 51 7.99 -9.55 35.67
N TYR A 52 8.70 -10.17 34.73
CA TYR A 52 9.53 -9.43 33.78
C TYR A 52 8.67 -8.95 32.61
N GLU A 53 8.43 -7.64 32.55
CA GLU A 53 7.66 -7.01 31.48
C GLU A 53 8.61 -6.63 30.35
N GLY A 54 8.50 -7.37 29.24
CA GLY A 54 9.27 -7.11 28.02
C GLY A 54 8.67 -6.00 27.15
N VAL A 55 9.27 -5.79 25.98
CA VAL A 55 8.74 -4.84 24.98
C VAL A 55 7.32 -5.25 24.57
N PRO A 56 6.34 -4.33 24.55
CA PRO A 56 4.96 -4.68 24.24
C PRO A 56 4.78 -5.26 22.84
N ALA A 57 4.03 -6.36 22.73
CA ALA A 57 3.74 -7.02 21.45
C ALA A 57 3.06 -6.07 20.44
N ALA A 58 2.28 -5.11 20.92
CA ALA A 58 1.66 -4.08 20.09
C ALA A 58 2.67 -3.23 19.32
N TRP A 59 3.78 -2.84 19.98
CA TRP A 59 4.82 -2.01 19.36
C TRP A 59 5.54 -2.79 18.26
N THR A 60 5.83 -4.06 18.51
CA THR A 60 6.42 -4.96 17.51
C THR A 60 5.47 -5.27 16.35
N PHE A 61 4.16 -5.28 16.57
CA PHE A 61 3.19 -5.47 15.50
C PHE A 61 3.10 -4.24 14.58
N LEU A 62 3.19 -3.02 15.12
CA LEU A 62 3.29 -1.80 14.31
C LEU A 62 4.58 -1.80 13.46
N MET A 63 5.70 -2.29 14.00
CA MET A 63 6.94 -2.51 13.24
C MET A 63 6.77 -3.52 12.11
N PHE A 64 6.10 -4.63 12.38
CA PHE A 64 5.79 -5.63 11.36
C PHE A 64 4.94 -5.01 10.23
N CYS A 65 3.94 -4.18 10.57
CA CYS A 65 3.16 -3.46 9.58
C CYS A 65 4.04 -2.56 8.70
N ALA A 66 4.99 -1.84 9.31
CA ALA A 66 5.93 -0.99 8.58
C ALA A 66 6.95 -1.77 7.72
N GLY A 67 7.33 -2.98 8.12
CA GLY A 67 8.12 -3.87 7.25
C GLY A 67 7.30 -4.39 6.07
N TRP A 68 6.03 -4.74 6.32
CA TRP A 68 5.12 -5.25 5.30
C TRP A 68 4.81 -4.23 4.20
N THR A 69 4.68 -2.94 4.53
CA THR A 69 4.45 -1.89 3.52
C THR A 69 5.59 -1.74 2.54
N ILE A 70 6.84 -1.86 2.98
CA ILE A 70 8.01 -1.79 2.09
C ILE A 70 7.90 -2.89 1.04
N LEU A 71 7.57 -4.12 1.48
CA LEU A 71 7.37 -5.24 0.57
C LEU A 71 6.15 -5.04 -0.36
N GLY A 72 5.05 -4.52 0.19
CA GLY A 72 3.84 -4.18 -0.56
C GLY A 72 4.08 -3.12 -1.64
N VAL A 73 4.79 -2.03 -1.33
CA VAL A 73 5.13 -0.97 -2.28
C VAL A 73 6.05 -1.50 -3.37
N ILE A 74 7.06 -2.31 -3.03
CA ILE A 74 7.95 -2.95 -4.02
C ILE A 74 7.12 -3.83 -4.98
N PHE A 75 6.23 -4.66 -4.44
CA PHE A 75 5.32 -5.49 -5.24
C PHE A 75 4.48 -4.64 -6.19
N LEU A 76 3.90 -3.54 -5.71
CA LEU A 76 3.03 -2.65 -6.49
C LEU A 76 3.80 -1.87 -7.56
N LEU A 77 5.07 -1.49 -7.31
CA LEU A 77 5.94 -0.86 -8.31
C LEU A 77 6.30 -1.82 -9.45
N ILE A 78 6.61 -3.08 -9.12
CA ILE A 78 6.91 -4.12 -10.12
C ILE A 78 5.68 -4.38 -10.98
N VAL A 79 4.52 -4.54 -10.33
CA VAL A 79 3.24 -4.75 -11.00
C VAL A 79 2.84 -3.55 -11.85
N GLY A 80 2.99 -2.33 -11.37
CA GLY A 80 2.67 -1.10 -12.10
C GLY A 80 3.54 -0.86 -13.33
N ARG A 81 4.74 -1.46 -13.37
CA ARG A 81 5.62 -1.44 -14.56
C ARG A 81 5.28 -2.53 -15.58
N SER A 82 4.58 -3.58 -15.15
CA SER A 82 4.15 -4.66 -16.02
C SER A 82 2.86 -4.30 -16.74
N SER A 83 2.91 -4.11 -18.05
CA SER A 83 1.75 -3.90 -18.94
C SER A 83 0.90 -5.18 -19.13
N ALA A 84 0.87 -6.07 -18.14
CA ALA A 84 0.15 -7.32 -18.23
C ALA A 84 -1.34 -7.05 -17.98
N ASP A 85 -2.13 -7.07 -19.05
CA ASP A 85 -3.58 -6.86 -19.13
C ASP A 85 -4.42 -7.98 -18.45
N GLY A 86 -4.01 -8.41 -17.25
CA GLY A 86 -4.73 -9.41 -16.47
C GLY A 86 -5.66 -8.74 -15.45
N LYS A 87 -6.97 -8.97 -15.55
CA LYS A 87 -7.93 -8.66 -14.46
C LYS A 87 -7.45 -9.16 -13.09
N TRP A 88 -6.75 -10.30 -13.07
CA TRP A 88 -6.14 -10.90 -11.87
C TRP A 88 -5.15 -9.98 -11.16
N ILE A 89 -4.33 -9.25 -11.91
CA ILE A 89 -3.32 -8.35 -11.37
C ILE A 89 -3.97 -7.16 -10.64
N GLY A 90 -5.10 -6.67 -11.15
CA GLY A 90 -5.90 -5.65 -10.48
C GLY A 90 -6.47 -6.13 -9.16
N TYR A 91 -6.99 -7.36 -9.10
CA TYR A 91 -7.50 -7.95 -7.85
C TYR A 91 -6.39 -8.22 -6.83
N THR A 92 -5.23 -8.71 -7.26
CA THR A 92 -4.09 -8.91 -6.34
C THR A 92 -3.59 -7.59 -5.78
N CYS A 93 -3.51 -6.55 -6.61
CA CYS A 93 -3.19 -5.18 -6.18
C CYS A 93 -4.19 -4.67 -5.12
N ALA A 94 -5.49 -4.81 -5.37
CA ALA A 94 -6.52 -4.45 -4.40
C ALA A 94 -6.43 -5.25 -3.10
N GLY A 95 -6.09 -6.54 -3.19
CA GLY A 95 -5.91 -7.41 -2.02
C GLY A 95 -4.73 -6.98 -1.16
N VAL A 96 -3.57 -6.68 -1.78
CA VAL A 96 -2.37 -6.21 -1.06
C VAL A 96 -2.66 -4.88 -0.35
N GLU A 97 -3.34 -3.95 -1.02
CA GLU A 97 -3.76 -2.66 -0.45
C GLU A 97 -4.72 -2.84 0.72
N ALA A 98 -5.72 -3.71 0.58
CA ALA A 98 -6.68 -3.98 1.65
C ALA A 98 -6.02 -4.64 2.87
N VAL A 99 -5.10 -5.60 2.66
CA VAL A 99 -4.34 -6.21 3.74
C VAL A 99 -3.48 -5.17 4.45
N ALA A 100 -2.81 -4.29 3.71
CA ALA A 100 -2.05 -3.19 4.29
C ALA A 100 -2.96 -2.23 5.09
N MET A 101 -4.10 -1.82 4.53
CA MET A 101 -5.09 -0.97 5.21
C MET A 101 -5.53 -1.59 6.55
N LEU A 102 -5.86 -2.88 6.55
CA LEU A 102 -6.30 -3.58 7.76
C LEU A 102 -5.16 -3.79 8.76
N SER A 103 -3.94 -4.09 8.30
CA SER A 103 -2.78 -4.24 9.20
C SER A 103 -2.45 -2.93 9.89
N TRP A 104 -2.46 -1.80 9.17
CA TRP A 104 -2.24 -0.49 9.78
C TRP A 104 -3.31 -0.12 10.80
N LEU A 105 -4.58 -0.38 10.48
CA LEU A 105 -5.69 -0.16 11.39
C LEU A 105 -5.48 -0.91 12.71
N ALA A 106 -5.18 -2.21 12.62
CA ALA A 106 -4.90 -3.03 13.80
C ALA A 106 -3.64 -2.54 14.53
N GLY A 107 -2.60 -2.15 13.80
CA GLY A 107 -1.31 -1.73 14.33
C GLY A 107 -1.38 -0.47 15.18
N PHE A 108 -1.97 0.59 14.64
CA PHE A 108 -2.06 1.85 15.38
C PHE A 108 -3.03 1.75 16.54
N ILE A 109 -4.17 1.04 16.40
CA ILE A 109 -5.13 0.85 17.49
C ILE A 109 -4.51 0.05 18.63
N ALA A 110 -3.83 -1.07 18.32
CA ALA A 110 -3.17 -1.88 19.34
C ALA A 110 -2.12 -1.06 20.10
N THR A 111 -1.35 -0.21 19.39
CA THR A 111 -0.33 0.64 20.01
C THR A 111 -0.97 1.77 20.83
N ALA A 112 -2.06 2.38 20.34
CA ALA A 112 -2.80 3.43 21.04
C ALA A 112 -3.43 2.95 22.36
N VAL A 113 -3.97 1.73 22.39
CA VAL A 113 -4.50 1.12 23.62
C VAL A 113 -3.36 0.86 24.61
N ASN A 114 -2.20 0.44 24.13
CA ASN A 114 -1.04 0.17 24.97
C ASN A 114 -0.44 1.46 25.58
N LEU A 115 -0.47 2.57 24.85
CA LEU A 115 -0.08 3.91 25.32
C LEU A 115 -0.88 4.40 26.53
N GLY A 116 -2.13 3.95 26.71
CA GLY A 116 -2.97 4.29 27.86
C GLY A 116 -2.87 3.31 29.02
N SER A 117 -2.00 2.30 28.92
CA SER A 117 -1.86 1.23 29.91
C SER A 117 -0.64 1.43 30.81
N THR A 118 -0.47 0.56 31.82
CA THR A 118 0.59 0.63 32.85
C THR A 118 2.01 0.66 32.31
N THR A 119 2.20 0.37 31.02
CA THR A 119 3.48 0.30 30.34
C THR A 119 4.05 1.67 29.98
N CYS A 120 3.22 2.72 29.93
CA CYS A 120 3.67 4.11 29.85
C CYS A 120 2.70 5.04 30.58
N PRO A 121 2.94 5.34 31.87
CA PRO A 121 2.18 6.34 32.59
C PRO A 121 2.35 7.71 31.92
N ALA A 122 1.27 8.49 31.81
CA ALA A 122 1.30 9.84 31.22
C ALA A 122 2.27 10.82 31.91
N GLU A 123 2.78 10.45 33.10
CA GLU A 123 3.75 11.21 33.89
C GLU A 123 5.21 10.98 33.46
N GLU A 124 5.50 9.93 32.69
CA GLU A 124 6.85 9.64 32.21
C GLU A 124 7.08 10.18 30.79
N HIS A 125 7.92 11.21 30.69
CA HIS A 125 8.23 11.94 29.45
C HIS A 125 8.87 11.11 28.34
N HIS A 126 9.16 9.82 28.57
CA HIS A 126 9.88 8.94 27.66
C HIS A 126 8.99 8.25 26.61
N CYS A 127 7.66 8.30 26.74
CA CYS A 127 6.76 7.63 25.79
C CYS A 127 6.33 8.49 24.58
N GLY A 128 6.88 9.70 24.44
CA GLY A 128 6.56 10.59 23.32
C GLY A 128 6.92 10.00 21.95
N SER A 129 7.98 9.18 21.89
CA SER A 129 8.44 8.54 20.65
C SER A 129 7.43 7.53 20.09
N ILE A 130 6.85 6.67 20.94
CA ILE A 130 5.84 5.69 20.52
C ILE A 130 4.47 6.34 20.29
N ALA A 131 4.15 7.43 21.00
CA ALA A 131 2.97 8.25 20.71
C ALA A 131 3.05 8.88 19.31
N ALA A 132 4.23 9.43 18.96
CA ALA A 132 4.50 9.93 17.62
C ALA A 132 4.41 8.82 16.57
N ALA A 133 5.01 7.65 16.81
CA ALA A 133 4.90 6.49 15.92
C ALA A 133 3.44 6.08 15.67
N THR A 134 2.62 6.10 16.72
CA THR A 134 1.18 5.77 16.65
C THR A 134 0.40 6.79 15.83
N ALA A 135 0.66 8.09 16.04
CA ALA A 135 0.03 9.16 15.27
C ALA A 135 0.39 9.08 13.78
N VAL A 136 1.68 8.87 13.48
CA VAL A 136 2.15 8.66 12.09
C VAL A 136 1.52 7.41 11.50
N GLY A 137 1.38 6.33 12.27
CA GLY A 137 0.68 5.11 11.84
C GLY A 137 -0.80 5.32 11.52
N ALA A 138 -1.49 6.20 12.24
CA ALA A 138 -2.86 6.58 11.93
C ALA A 138 -2.96 7.40 10.63
N VAL A 139 -1.99 8.28 10.36
CA VAL A 139 -1.89 9.00 9.09
C VAL A 139 -1.61 8.03 7.94
N GLU A 140 -0.70 7.09 8.13
CA GLU A 140 -0.39 6.05 7.14
C GLU A 140 -1.62 5.18 6.82
N TRP A 141 -2.42 4.84 7.83
CA TRP A 141 -3.69 4.16 7.62
C TRP A 141 -4.63 4.95 6.70
N LEU A 142 -4.76 6.27 6.89
CA LEU A 142 -5.58 7.12 6.01
C LEU A 142 -5.07 7.12 4.57
N LEU A 143 -3.75 7.09 4.36
CA LEU A 143 -3.19 6.92 3.02
C LEU A 143 -3.61 5.60 2.40
N PHE A 144 -3.54 4.49 3.15
CA PHE A 144 -3.99 3.17 2.66
C PHE A 144 -5.48 3.11 2.39
N VAL A 145 -6.32 3.80 3.17
CA VAL A 145 -7.75 3.94 2.87
C VAL A 145 -7.95 4.64 1.53
N TYR A 146 -7.22 5.73 1.29
CA TYR A 146 -7.29 6.47 0.04
C TYR A 146 -6.81 5.63 -1.15
N THR A 147 -5.63 4.99 -1.07
CA THR A 147 -5.12 4.15 -2.16
C THR A 147 -6.04 2.96 -2.45
N THR A 148 -6.50 2.26 -1.41
CA THR A 148 -7.47 1.17 -1.55
C THR A 148 -8.74 1.64 -2.25
N TYR A 149 -9.29 2.80 -1.85
CA TYR A 149 -10.46 3.39 -2.50
C TYR A 149 -10.22 3.65 -3.99
N THR A 150 -9.09 4.27 -4.36
CA THR A 150 -8.77 4.54 -5.77
C THR A 150 -8.63 3.26 -6.60
N VAL A 151 -8.00 2.22 -6.06
CA VAL A 151 -7.80 0.92 -6.73
C VAL A 151 -9.14 0.21 -6.91
N VAL A 152 -9.97 0.18 -5.87
CA VAL A 152 -11.32 -0.41 -5.91
C VAL A 152 -12.18 0.31 -6.96
N MET A 153 -12.19 1.63 -6.96
CA MET A 153 -12.94 2.42 -7.95
C MET A 153 -12.41 2.22 -9.37
N ALA A 154 -11.09 2.07 -9.55
CA ALA A 154 -10.50 1.75 -10.84
C ALA A 154 -10.89 0.34 -11.34
N ILE A 155 -11.27 -0.60 -10.48
CA ILE A 155 -11.77 -1.92 -10.88
C ILE A 155 -13.24 -1.83 -11.29
N PHE A 156 -14.08 -1.15 -10.50
CA PHE A 156 -15.52 -1.05 -10.74
C PHE A 156 -15.91 -0.12 -11.88
N TYR A 157 -15.24 1.02 -12.04
CA TYR A 157 -15.55 2.03 -13.06
C TYR A 157 -14.74 1.88 -14.35
N ARG A 158 -13.99 0.78 -14.54
CA ARG A 158 -13.41 0.47 -15.85
C ARG A 158 -14.57 0.37 -16.86
N PRO A 159 -14.63 1.24 -17.88
CA PRO A 159 -15.62 1.06 -18.94
C PRO A 159 -15.40 -0.33 -19.50
N ARG A 160 -16.42 -1.20 -19.37
CA ARG A 160 -16.46 -2.49 -20.06
C ARG A 160 -16.25 -2.15 -21.53
N GLY A 161 -15.04 -2.39 -22.03
CA GLY A 161 -14.69 -2.16 -23.42
C GLY A 161 -15.78 -2.78 -24.28
N GLY A 162 -16.47 -1.92 -25.03
CA GLY A 162 -17.43 -2.32 -26.03
C GLY A 162 -16.79 -3.41 -26.86
N LYS A 163 -17.50 -4.54 -26.98
CA LYS A 163 -17.13 -5.64 -27.84
C LYS A 163 -16.66 -5.05 -29.17
N THR A 164 -15.40 -5.30 -29.49
CA THR A 164 -14.83 -5.08 -30.81
C THR A 164 -15.82 -5.67 -31.80
N SER A 165 -16.55 -4.81 -32.52
CA SER A 165 -17.34 -5.25 -33.66
C SER A 165 -16.32 -5.71 -34.68
N ARG A 166 -16.11 -7.03 -34.69
CA ARG A 166 -15.34 -7.76 -35.69
C ARG A 166 -16.04 -7.52 -37.02
N ARG A 167 -15.66 -6.44 -37.71
CA ARG A 167 -16.07 -6.16 -39.09
C ARG A 167 -15.38 -7.18 -39.97
N ARG A 168 -15.97 -8.38 -40.04
CA ARG A 168 -15.69 -9.39 -41.05
C ARG A 168 -16.49 -9.01 -42.30
N THR A 169 -15.89 -9.24 -43.47
CA THR A 169 -16.44 -9.08 -44.83
C THR A 169 -16.24 -7.66 -45.38
N SER A 170 -15.44 -7.41 -46.41
CA SER A 170 -15.35 -8.14 -47.68
C SER A 170 -13.91 -8.27 -48.19
N ARG A 171 -13.54 -9.52 -48.48
CA ARG A 171 -12.39 -9.88 -49.32
C ARG A 171 -12.90 -9.82 -50.76
N SER A 172 -12.67 -8.70 -51.45
CA SER A 172 -12.70 -8.69 -52.92
C SER A 172 -11.28 -8.96 -53.39
N GLN A 173 -10.99 -10.23 -53.68
CA GLN A 173 -10.01 -10.54 -54.72
C GLN A 173 -10.63 -10.11 -56.04
N THR A 174 -9.91 -9.40 -56.91
CA THR A 174 -9.50 -9.90 -58.24
C THR A 174 -8.60 -8.86 -58.96
N SER A 175 -7.38 -9.31 -59.26
CA SER A 175 -6.46 -9.01 -60.39
C SER A 175 -5.88 -7.60 -60.67
N MET A 176 -4.55 -7.53 -60.46
CA MET A 176 -3.45 -7.03 -61.33
C MET A 176 -3.48 -5.61 -61.95
N PRO A 177 -2.35 -4.87 -61.91
CA PRO A 177 -2.16 -3.61 -62.64
C PRO A 177 -1.66 -3.88 -64.06
N ASN A 178 -2.32 -3.32 -65.08
CA ASN A 178 -1.78 -3.32 -66.44
C ASN A 178 -1.21 -1.93 -66.77
N SER A 179 0.11 -1.87 -66.89
CA SER A 179 0.88 -0.73 -67.37
C SER A 179 0.96 -0.77 -68.90
N SER A 180 0.49 0.26 -69.60
CA SER A 180 1.14 0.83 -70.81
C SER A 180 0.27 1.90 -71.51
N ILE A 181 0.87 3.07 -71.71
CA ILE A 181 0.54 4.16 -72.65
C ILE A 181 1.90 4.51 -73.32
N PRO A 182 2.04 5.10 -74.54
CA PRO A 182 1.14 5.37 -75.68
C PRO A 182 1.71 4.87 -77.04
N MET A 183 0.94 5.01 -78.14
CA MET A 183 1.31 5.76 -79.37
C MET A 183 0.41 5.33 -80.54
N THR A 184 -0.52 6.21 -80.92
CA THR A 184 -1.18 6.14 -82.23
C THR A 184 -0.40 7.00 -83.23
N SER A 185 0.08 6.36 -84.28
CA SER A 185 0.77 6.94 -85.43
C SER A 185 -0.10 6.74 -86.67
N LYS A 186 -0.40 7.83 -87.38
CA LYS A 186 -0.84 7.96 -88.79
C LYS A 186 -2.25 7.42 -89.10
N ALA A 187 -3.04 7.96 -90.03
CA ALA A 187 -2.79 8.88 -91.14
C ALA A 187 -4.02 9.78 -91.37
#